data_AF-A0AAD6D893-F1
#
_entry.id   AF-A0AAD6D893-F1
#
_cell.length_a   1.000
_cell.length_b   1.000
_cell.length_c   1.000
_cell.angle_alpha   90.00
_cell.angle_beta   90.00
_cell.angle_gamma   90.00
#
_symmetry.space_group_name_H-M   'P 1'
#
loop_
_entity.id
_entity.type
_entity.pdbx_description
1 polymer ?
#
loop_
_entity_poly.entity_id
_entity_poly.type
_entity_poly.pdbx_seq_one_letter_code
_entity_poly.pdbx_strand_id
1 'polypeptide(L)'
;MPLSTLIPTEGSTSLLVDVLFLFTGLNWTESGGKRGLRQHLEILHSLPDEGYDGILSRAFEQQLAREGIAQDMNGLRPISDPARTRTDSPNALSAISITVSPQYRSQGLADLLIMAMKQTALDQGYDALVVPLRPTRKSDYPRTEMADYLSWLATPNPDYGVSKMITKSTDPNLPFDPWLRKHVRLGARVVKVARRSMYVEGSVQDWQQWTGVNFSQLIGRKDTPLKQEANSGKLYLEAVFPKGLVPLRYYLDEQRCVYLEPNIWLYHELPL
;
A
#
# COMPACT_ATOMS: atom_id res chain seq x y z
N MET A 1 -16.69 -7.97 -0.84
CA MET A 1 -16.15 -7.42 -2.11
C MET A 1 -15.16 -8.43 -2.66
N PRO A 2 -15.22 -8.84 -3.94
CA PRO A 2 -14.33 -9.87 -4.47
C PRO A 2 -12.90 -9.34 -4.59
N LEU A 3 -11.91 -10.19 -4.28
CA LEU A 3 -10.47 -9.86 -4.28
C LEU A 3 -9.99 -9.27 -5.61
N SER A 4 -10.59 -9.68 -6.74
CA SER A 4 -10.28 -9.17 -8.08
C SER A 4 -10.50 -7.66 -8.25
N THR A 5 -11.30 -7.05 -7.37
CA THR A 5 -11.54 -5.59 -7.35
C THR A 5 -10.40 -4.85 -6.66
N LEU A 6 -9.65 -5.53 -5.79
CA LEU A 6 -8.59 -4.96 -4.96
C LEU A 6 -7.19 -5.30 -5.49
N ILE A 7 -7.04 -6.48 -6.11
CA ILE A 7 -5.81 -6.94 -6.75
C ILE A 7 -6.12 -7.17 -8.23
N PRO A 8 -5.57 -6.35 -9.15
CA PRO A 8 -5.85 -6.49 -10.58
C PRO A 8 -5.42 -7.87 -11.11
N THR A 9 -6.36 -8.60 -11.73
CA THR A 9 -6.09 -9.84 -12.46
C THR A 9 -5.72 -9.54 -13.92
N GLU A 10 -4.96 -10.43 -14.57
CA GLU A 10 -4.69 -10.29 -16.01
C GLU A 10 -5.99 -10.39 -16.81
N GLY A 11 -6.30 -9.34 -17.59
CA GLY A 11 -7.51 -9.26 -18.41
C GLY A 11 -8.36 -7.99 -18.22
N SER A 12 -8.07 -7.13 -17.24
CA SER A 12 -8.77 -5.85 -17.10
C SER A 12 -8.31 -4.82 -18.15
N THR A 13 -9.11 -4.67 -19.20
CA THR A 13 -9.03 -3.56 -20.16
C THR A 13 -9.74 -2.34 -19.59
N SER A 14 -9.11 -1.67 -18.63
CA SER A 14 -9.52 -0.32 -18.24
C SER A 14 -8.30 0.55 -17.97
N LEU A 15 -8.36 1.80 -18.42
CA LEU A 15 -7.53 2.87 -17.88
C LEU A 15 -8.30 3.43 -16.67
N LEU A 16 -8.32 2.68 -15.57
CA LEU A 16 -8.86 3.18 -14.30
C LEU A 16 -7.78 4.03 -13.63
N VAL A 17 -7.97 5.35 -13.70
CA VAL A 17 -7.33 6.30 -12.79
C VAL A 17 -8.26 6.39 -11.58
N ASP A 18 -8.16 5.44 -10.66
CA ASP A 18 -8.94 5.50 -9.43
C ASP A 18 -8.32 6.48 -8.44
N VAL A 19 -8.88 7.68 -8.53
CA VAL A 19 -9.22 8.67 -7.50
C VAL A 19 -8.07 9.16 -6.61
N LEU A 20 -7.79 10.45 -6.78
CA LEU A 20 -7.08 11.35 -5.88
C LEU A 20 -7.91 11.53 -4.61
N PHE A 21 -7.32 11.36 -3.43
CA PHE A 21 -8.04 11.65 -2.18
C PHE A 21 -7.34 12.73 -1.38
N LEU A 22 -8.18 13.65 -0.87
CA LEU A 22 -7.78 14.85 -0.16
C LEU A 22 -8.00 14.63 1.33
N PHE A 23 -6.99 14.89 2.15
CA PHE A 23 -7.11 14.71 3.58
C PHE A 23 -6.26 15.69 4.39
N THR A 24 -6.63 15.87 5.66
CA THR A 24 -5.82 16.53 6.68
C THR A 24 -5.03 15.49 7.44
N GLY A 25 -3.74 15.40 7.16
CA GLY A 25 -2.99 14.21 7.53
C GLY A 25 -2.23 14.26 8.84
N LEU A 26 -1.72 15.44 9.18
CA LEU A 26 -0.60 15.58 10.10
C LEU A 26 -0.85 16.81 10.99
N ASN A 27 -0.33 16.82 12.22
CA ASN A 27 -0.49 17.95 13.14
C ASN A 27 0.36 19.13 12.64
N TRP A 28 -0.18 19.87 11.67
CA TRP A 28 0.51 20.90 10.87
C TRP A 28 0.46 22.30 11.46
N THR A 29 -0.34 22.54 12.49
CA THR A 29 -0.55 23.88 13.04
C THR A 29 0.70 24.48 13.69
N GLU A 30 1.72 23.68 13.98
CA GLU A 30 2.97 24.13 14.61
C GLU A 30 4.18 24.23 13.65
N SER A 31 4.12 23.66 12.45
CA SER A 31 5.31 23.54 11.57
C SER A 31 5.37 24.53 10.40
N GLY A 32 4.27 25.22 10.05
CA GLY A 32 4.31 26.30 9.03
C GLY A 32 4.20 25.84 7.56
N GLY A 33 3.39 24.81 7.29
CA GLY A 33 3.04 24.35 5.93
C GLY A 33 4.20 23.67 5.17
N LYS A 34 4.25 23.80 3.83
CA LYS A 34 5.32 23.27 2.94
C LYS A 34 6.74 23.43 3.48
N ARG A 35 7.06 24.60 4.06
CA ARG A 35 8.39 24.88 4.62
C ARG A 35 8.66 24.08 5.88
N GLY A 36 7.65 23.91 6.73
CA GLY A 36 7.67 23.04 7.89
C GLY A 36 7.93 21.58 7.54
N LEU A 37 7.20 21.05 6.54
CA LEU A 37 7.34 19.65 6.13
C LEU A 37 8.76 19.30 5.68
N ARG A 38 9.44 20.22 4.99
CA ARG A 38 10.83 20.00 4.55
C ARG A 38 11.81 19.96 5.71
N GLN A 39 11.51 20.66 6.80
CA GLN A 39 12.35 20.72 8.01
C GLN A 39 12.00 19.60 9.01
N HIS A 40 10.78 19.09 8.95
CA HIS A 40 10.21 18.14 9.91
C HIS A 40 9.64 16.89 9.21
N LEU A 41 10.48 16.14 8.48
CA LEU A 41 10.06 14.95 7.75
C LEU A 41 9.57 13.82 8.65
N GLU A 42 9.96 13.81 9.93
CA GLU A 42 9.50 12.86 10.95
C GLU A 42 7.97 12.84 11.09
N ILE A 43 7.31 13.96 10.77
CA ILE A 43 5.85 14.08 10.80
C ILE A 43 5.21 13.05 9.85
N LEU A 44 5.85 12.71 8.73
CA LEU A 44 5.34 11.70 7.78
C LEU A 44 5.19 10.30 8.42
N HIS A 45 5.83 10.01 9.55
CA HIS A 45 5.63 8.76 10.28
C HIS A 45 4.25 8.64 10.93
N SER A 46 3.50 9.75 11.04
CA SER A 46 2.09 9.75 11.47
C SER A 46 1.11 9.33 10.39
N LEU A 47 1.57 9.05 9.15
CA LEU A 47 0.75 8.36 8.15
C LEU A 47 0.26 7.00 8.70
N PRO A 48 -0.99 6.59 8.44
CA PRO A 48 -1.59 5.44 9.08
C PRO A 48 -0.90 4.14 8.64
N ASP A 49 -0.77 3.16 9.54
CA ASP A 49 -0.21 1.85 9.18
C ASP A 49 -1.14 1.06 8.25
N GLU A 50 -2.42 1.46 8.23
CA GLU A 50 -3.50 0.99 7.39
C GLU A 50 -3.40 1.49 5.94
N GLY A 51 -2.39 2.31 5.59
CA GLY A 51 -2.01 2.56 4.19
C GLY A 51 -3.19 2.95 3.28
N TYR A 52 -3.49 2.07 2.32
CA TYR A 52 -4.59 2.18 1.35
C TYR A 52 -5.97 2.24 2.03
N ASP A 53 -6.31 1.27 2.87
CA ASP A 53 -7.61 1.24 3.57
C ASP A 53 -7.74 2.43 4.53
N GLY A 54 -6.64 2.76 5.23
CA GLY A 54 -6.60 3.87 6.17
C GLY A 54 -6.82 5.21 5.49
N ILE A 55 -6.18 5.46 4.34
CA ILE A 55 -6.30 6.75 3.67
C ILE A 55 -7.64 6.91 2.95
N LEU A 56 -8.20 5.83 2.41
CA LEU A 56 -9.58 5.81 1.90
C LEU A 56 -10.56 6.17 3.01
N SER A 57 -10.50 5.44 4.13
CA SER A 57 -11.40 5.64 5.27
C SER A 57 -11.29 7.08 5.78
N ARG A 58 -10.06 7.56 5.99
CA ARG A 58 -9.79 8.93 6.45
C ARG A 58 -10.42 9.99 5.54
N ALA A 59 -10.34 9.81 4.21
CA ALA A 59 -10.88 10.80 3.27
C ALA A 59 -12.42 10.92 3.38
N PHE A 60 -13.12 9.78 3.45
CA PHE A 60 -14.57 9.77 3.68
C PHE A 60 -14.93 10.30 5.06
N GLU A 61 -14.24 9.83 6.11
CA GLU A 61 -14.56 10.18 7.48
C GLU A 61 -14.38 11.69 7.73
N GLN A 62 -13.31 12.28 7.23
CA GLN A 62 -13.09 13.72 7.32
C GLN A 62 -14.09 14.52 6.50
N GLN A 63 -14.51 14.02 5.33
CA GLN A 63 -15.53 14.69 4.53
C GLN A 63 -16.88 14.71 5.25
N LEU A 64 -17.31 13.56 5.77
CA LEU A 64 -18.55 13.47 6.56
C LEU A 64 -18.48 14.36 7.81
N ALA A 65 -17.33 14.41 8.49
CA ALA A 65 -17.13 15.27 9.65
C ALA A 65 -17.25 16.76 9.29
N ARG A 66 -16.69 17.19 8.15
CA ARG A 66 -16.83 18.57 7.63
C ARG A 66 -18.28 18.93 7.28
N GLU A 67 -19.04 17.96 6.79
CA GLU A 67 -20.47 18.12 6.46
C GLU A 67 -21.39 18.00 7.68
N GLY A 68 -20.85 17.69 8.87
CA GLY A 68 -21.64 17.48 10.08
C GLY A 68 -22.50 16.21 10.06
N ILE A 69 -22.17 15.25 9.19
CA ILE A 69 -22.90 14.00 9.05
C ILE A 69 -22.41 13.01 10.11
N ALA A 70 -23.32 12.58 10.99
CA ALA A 70 -23.02 11.57 11.99
C ALA A 70 -22.66 10.23 11.33
N GLN A 71 -21.55 9.64 11.75
CA GLN A 71 -21.12 8.34 11.26
C GLN A 71 -21.71 7.23 12.13
N ASP A 72 -22.38 6.27 11.50
CA ASP A 72 -22.63 4.98 12.15
C ASP A 72 -21.34 4.17 12.11
N MET A 73 -20.64 4.14 13.25
CA MET A 73 -19.38 3.40 13.38
C MET A 73 -19.60 1.90 13.64
N ASN A 74 -20.85 1.43 13.70
CA ASN A 74 -21.13 0.02 13.94
C ASN A 74 -20.60 -0.85 12.79
N GLY A 75 -19.79 -1.85 13.15
CA GLY A 75 -19.23 -2.81 12.19
C GLY A 75 -17.93 -2.37 11.49
N LEU A 76 -17.50 -1.12 11.63
CA LEU A 76 -16.17 -0.70 11.19
C LEU A 76 -15.12 -1.13 12.22
N ARG A 77 -13.98 -1.65 11.74
CA ARG A 77 -12.87 -1.96 12.63
C ARG A 77 -12.33 -0.67 13.24
N PRO A 78 -11.96 -0.67 14.52
CA PRO A 78 -11.33 0.50 15.13
C PRO A 78 -9.95 0.72 14.49
N ILE A 79 -9.87 1.67 13.55
CA ILE A 79 -8.62 2.23 13.07
C ILE A 79 -8.20 3.29 14.09
N SER A 80 -7.03 3.08 14.70
CA SER A 80 -6.45 4.03 15.66
C SER A 80 -5.80 5.20 14.91
N ASP A 81 -6.63 6.08 14.36
CA ASP A 81 -6.20 7.24 13.60
C ASP A 81 -6.88 8.53 14.12
N PRO A 82 -6.18 9.34 14.94
CA PRO A 82 -6.77 10.57 15.49
C PRO A 82 -7.07 11.60 14.39
N ALA A 83 -6.44 11.52 13.22
CA ALA A 83 -6.66 12.48 12.14
C ALA A 83 -8.03 12.30 11.48
N ARG A 84 -8.70 11.15 11.63
CA ARG A 84 -9.95 10.82 10.91
C ARG A 84 -11.13 11.74 11.19
N THR A 85 -11.16 12.36 12.37
CA THR A 85 -12.26 13.24 12.81
C THR A 85 -11.98 14.72 12.58
N ARG A 86 -10.82 15.04 11.99
CA ARG A 86 -10.44 16.43 11.72
C ARG A 86 -11.36 17.05 10.68
N THR A 87 -11.71 18.30 10.95
CA THR A 87 -12.61 19.10 10.10
C THR A 87 -11.88 20.23 9.36
N ASP A 88 -10.56 20.37 9.54
CA ASP A 88 -9.80 21.38 8.80
C ASP A 88 -9.83 21.09 7.28
N SER A 89 -9.50 22.12 6.50
CA SER A 89 -9.33 21.99 5.05
C SER A 89 -8.18 21.03 4.73
N PRO A 90 -8.33 20.14 3.72
CA PRO A 90 -7.26 19.24 3.29
C PRO A 90 -5.94 19.97 2.99
N ASN A 91 -4.82 19.35 3.37
CA ASN A 91 -3.48 19.88 3.16
C ASN A 91 -2.54 18.90 2.47
N ALA A 92 -2.99 17.68 2.21
CA ALA A 92 -2.23 16.68 1.49
C ALA A 92 -3.13 15.97 0.48
N LEU A 93 -2.48 15.57 -0.61
CA LEU A 93 -3.04 14.70 -1.61
C LEU A 93 -2.48 13.30 -1.44
N SER A 94 -3.32 12.27 -1.49
CA SER A 94 -2.88 10.88 -1.62
C SER A 94 -3.29 10.27 -2.95
N ALA A 95 -2.35 9.58 -3.60
CA ALA A 95 -2.66 8.71 -4.72
C ALA A 95 -3.11 7.35 -4.18
N ILE A 96 -4.25 6.84 -4.64
CA ILE A 96 -4.80 5.56 -4.14
C ILE A 96 -4.58 4.42 -5.12
N SER A 97 -4.72 4.67 -6.41
CA SER A 97 -4.37 3.69 -7.44
C SER A 97 -3.89 4.40 -8.71
N ILE A 98 -2.86 3.81 -9.33
CA ILE A 98 -2.48 4.14 -10.71
C ILE A 98 -2.44 2.81 -11.45
N THR A 99 -3.42 2.61 -12.34
CA THR A 99 -3.45 1.42 -13.19
C THR A 99 -3.31 1.81 -14.64
N VAL A 100 -2.28 1.28 -15.29
CA VAL A 100 -2.07 1.42 -16.74
C VAL A 100 -2.32 0.07 -17.38
N SER A 101 -3.30 0.04 -18.29
CA SER A 101 -3.62 -1.15 -19.07
C SER A 101 -2.36 -1.72 -19.75
N PRO A 102 -2.18 -3.05 -19.80
CA PRO A 102 -1.02 -3.69 -20.42
C PRO A 102 -0.66 -3.15 -21.80
N GLN A 103 -1.67 -2.85 -22.64
CA GLN A 103 -1.50 -2.36 -24.01
C GLN A 103 -0.87 -0.96 -24.11
N TYR A 104 -0.90 -0.18 -23.03
CA TYR A 104 -0.32 1.17 -22.97
C TYR A 104 0.89 1.29 -22.02
N ARG A 105 1.42 0.15 -21.55
CA ARG A 105 2.64 0.15 -20.73
C ARG A 105 3.85 0.61 -21.55
N SER A 106 4.85 1.15 -20.84
CA SER A 106 6.10 1.65 -21.44
C SER A 106 5.96 2.87 -22.36
N GLN A 107 4.80 3.53 -22.38
CA GLN A 107 4.55 4.76 -23.16
C GLN A 107 4.65 6.05 -22.32
N GLY A 108 5.26 5.99 -21.13
CA GLY A 108 5.39 7.16 -20.24
C GLY A 108 4.11 7.58 -19.49
N LEU A 109 2.96 6.93 -19.72
CA LEU A 109 1.69 7.31 -19.09
C LEU A 109 1.73 7.37 -17.56
N ALA A 110 2.39 6.42 -16.91
CA ALA A 110 2.53 6.44 -15.45
C ALA A 110 3.28 7.69 -14.96
N ASP A 111 4.28 8.15 -15.71
CA ASP A 111 5.05 9.36 -15.34
C ASP A 111 4.18 10.60 -15.52
N LEU A 112 3.41 10.67 -16.61
CA LEU A 112 2.43 11.73 -16.85
C LEU A 112 1.38 11.79 -15.74
N LEU A 113 0.83 10.65 -15.32
CA LEU A 113 -0.13 10.59 -14.23
C LEU A 113 0.48 11.09 -12.91
N ILE A 114 1.68 10.63 -12.54
CA ILE A 114 2.35 11.10 -11.32
C ILE A 114 2.63 12.61 -11.39
N MET A 115 3.07 13.13 -12.53
CA MET A 115 3.30 14.57 -12.72
C MET A 115 2.00 15.37 -12.66
N ALA A 116 0.91 14.87 -13.24
CA ALA A 116 -0.40 15.50 -13.14
C ALA A 116 -0.88 15.59 -11.69
N MET A 117 -0.72 14.52 -10.89
CA MET A 117 -1.08 14.56 -9.46
C MET A 117 -0.24 15.58 -8.67
N LYS A 118 1.06 15.69 -8.96
CA LYS A 118 1.90 16.75 -8.36
C LYS A 118 1.40 18.13 -8.72
N GLN A 119 1.05 18.35 -9.99
CA GLN A 119 0.51 19.63 -10.45
C GLN A 119 -0.81 19.94 -9.76
N THR A 120 -1.73 18.98 -9.65
CA THR A 120 -2.98 19.14 -8.91
C THR A 120 -2.71 19.51 -7.44
N ALA A 121 -1.75 18.87 -6.77
CA ALA A 121 -1.42 19.23 -5.40
C ALA A 121 -0.87 20.67 -5.28
N LEU A 122 -0.09 21.13 -6.26
CA LEU A 122 0.39 22.51 -6.33
C LEU A 122 -0.76 23.49 -6.55
N ASP A 123 -1.63 23.24 -7.54
CA ASP A 123 -2.73 24.12 -7.91
C ASP A 123 -3.76 24.26 -6.78
N GLN A 124 -3.95 23.22 -5.98
CA GLN A 124 -4.81 23.24 -4.79
C GLN A 124 -4.13 23.76 -3.53
N GLY A 125 -2.85 24.14 -3.60
CA GLY A 125 -2.10 24.67 -2.47
C GLY A 125 -1.73 23.65 -1.40
N TYR A 126 -1.77 22.35 -1.69
CA TYR A 126 -1.42 21.31 -0.72
C TYR A 126 0.08 21.25 -0.45
N ASP A 127 0.41 20.84 0.77
CA ASP A 127 1.77 20.76 1.27
C ASP A 127 2.49 19.48 0.82
N ALA A 128 1.75 18.41 0.55
CA ALA A 128 2.32 17.09 0.29
C ALA A 128 1.54 16.27 -0.75
N LEU A 129 2.28 15.42 -1.50
CA LEU A 129 1.73 14.28 -2.21
C LEU A 129 2.29 12.99 -1.59
N VAL A 130 1.41 12.11 -1.08
CA VAL A 130 1.79 10.82 -0.48
C VAL A 130 1.17 9.64 -1.21
N VAL A 131 1.83 8.49 -1.19
CA VAL A 131 1.39 7.30 -1.94
C VAL A 131 1.59 6.05 -1.07
N PRO A 132 0.55 5.28 -0.70
CA PRO A 132 0.69 3.95 -0.13
C PRO A 132 0.95 2.97 -1.27
N LEU A 133 2.19 2.93 -1.75
CA LEU A 133 2.58 2.17 -2.93
C LEU A 133 2.52 0.66 -2.69
N ARG A 134 1.76 -0.03 -3.53
CA ARG A 134 1.77 -1.50 -3.66
C ARG A 134 2.90 -1.92 -4.61
N PRO A 135 4.01 -2.54 -4.14
CA PRO A 135 5.12 -2.91 -5.02
C PRO A 135 4.73 -4.00 -6.01
N THR A 136 5.26 -3.90 -7.23
CA THR A 136 4.85 -4.74 -8.36
C THR A 136 5.51 -6.11 -8.40
N ARG A 137 6.72 -6.25 -7.86
CA ARG A 137 7.49 -7.51 -7.86
C ARG A 137 7.54 -8.19 -6.49
N LYS A 138 6.94 -7.60 -5.45
CA LYS A 138 6.92 -8.21 -4.12
C LYS A 138 6.19 -9.56 -4.10
N SER A 139 5.21 -9.75 -4.99
CA SER A 139 4.52 -11.04 -5.15
C SER A 139 5.41 -12.18 -5.64
N ASP A 140 6.56 -11.88 -6.24
CA ASP A 140 7.56 -12.88 -6.62
C ASP A 140 8.30 -13.43 -5.37
N TYR A 141 8.21 -12.70 -4.25
CA TYR A 141 8.91 -12.96 -2.98
C TYR A 141 7.96 -12.86 -1.78
N PRO A 142 6.86 -13.64 -1.76
CA PRO A 142 5.78 -13.42 -0.80
C PRO A 142 6.20 -13.66 0.65
N ARG A 143 7.16 -14.56 0.89
CA ARG A 143 7.69 -14.86 2.23
C ARG A 143 8.78 -13.91 2.73
N THR A 144 9.28 -13.01 1.89
CA THR A 144 10.23 -11.98 2.31
C THR A 144 9.50 -10.88 3.05
N GLU A 145 10.01 -10.46 4.21
CA GLU A 145 9.44 -9.32 4.93
C GLU A 145 9.54 -8.04 4.09
N MET A 146 8.53 -7.16 4.17
CA MET A 146 8.51 -5.95 3.33
C MET A 146 9.70 -5.02 3.64
N ALA A 147 10.14 -4.96 4.90
CA ALA A 147 11.30 -4.15 5.29
C ALA A 147 12.60 -4.66 4.65
N ASP A 148 12.80 -5.98 4.60
CA ASP A 148 13.96 -6.58 3.93
C ASP A 148 13.88 -6.37 2.42
N TYR A 149 12.71 -6.56 1.82
CA TYR A 149 12.48 -6.31 0.40
C TYR A 149 12.79 -4.87 -0.01
N LEU A 150 12.47 -3.88 0.84
CA LEU A 150 12.78 -2.47 0.62
C LEU A 150 14.27 -2.17 0.56
N SER A 151 15.11 -2.98 1.23
CA SER A 151 16.57 -2.81 1.21
C SER A 151 17.22 -3.27 -0.09
N TRP A 152 16.48 -4.00 -0.94
CA TRP A 152 17.03 -4.54 -2.19
C TRP A 152 17.21 -3.44 -3.24
N LEU A 153 18.38 -3.42 -3.86
CA LEU A 153 18.75 -2.46 -4.90
C LEU A 153 18.66 -3.07 -6.31
N ALA A 154 18.54 -2.19 -7.31
CA ALA A 154 18.42 -2.55 -8.72
C ALA A 154 19.69 -3.20 -9.30
N THR A 155 20.85 -2.89 -8.71
CA THR A 155 22.12 -3.59 -8.91
C THR A 155 22.47 -4.38 -7.66
N PRO A 156 22.83 -5.66 -7.75
CA PRO A 156 23.22 -6.45 -6.58
C PRO A 156 24.46 -5.87 -5.89
N ASN A 157 24.47 -5.88 -4.57
CA ASN A 157 25.70 -5.77 -3.80
C ASN A 157 26.44 -7.12 -3.90
N PRO A 158 27.70 -7.15 -4.37
CA PRO A 158 28.46 -8.40 -4.56
C PRO A 158 28.65 -9.23 -3.28
N ASP A 159 28.47 -8.66 -2.09
CA ASP A 159 28.60 -9.35 -0.81
C ASP A 159 27.35 -10.16 -0.40
N TYR A 160 26.21 -9.97 -1.08
CA TYR A 160 25.00 -10.75 -0.83
C TYR A 160 24.81 -11.79 -1.95
N GLY A 161 24.86 -13.06 -1.56
CA GLY A 161 24.81 -14.23 -2.43
C GLY A 161 23.82 -14.12 -3.60
N VAL A 162 24.33 -14.47 -4.77
CA VAL A 162 23.85 -14.13 -6.11
C VAL A 162 22.41 -14.57 -6.41
N SER A 163 21.69 -13.68 -7.13
CA SER A 163 20.82 -13.96 -8.28
C SER A 163 19.31 -13.72 -8.10
N LYS A 164 18.81 -12.57 -8.61
CA LYS A 164 17.91 -12.57 -9.79
C LYS A 164 17.58 -11.16 -10.29
N MET A 165 17.85 -10.96 -11.58
CA MET A 165 17.56 -9.81 -12.45
C MET A 165 18.40 -8.54 -12.26
N ILE A 166 19.40 -8.44 -13.12
CA ILE A 166 20.04 -7.19 -13.54
C ILE A 166 18.96 -6.36 -14.26
N THR A 167 18.59 -5.20 -13.71
CA THR A 167 17.94 -4.16 -14.50
C THR A 167 19.02 -3.20 -15.00
N LYS A 168 18.88 -2.74 -16.24
CA LYS A 168 19.81 -1.81 -16.94
C LYS A 168 19.72 -0.39 -16.35
N SER A 169 19.82 -0.28 -15.02
CA SER A 169 19.82 0.97 -14.27
C SER A 169 21.27 1.39 -14.05
N THR A 170 21.63 2.60 -14.47
CA THR A 170 22.97 3.18 -14.29
C THR A 170 23.22 3.74 -12.89
N ASP A 171 22.17 3.95 -12.10
CA ASP A 171 22.28 4.35 -10.69
C ASP A 171 22.17 3.12 -9.79
N PRO A 172 23.25 2.75 -9.07
CA PRO A 172 23.30 1.56 -8.23
C PRO A 172 22.47 1.68 -6.95
N ASN A 173 22.03 2.89 -6.58
CA ASN A 173 21.29 3.16 -5.34
C ASN A 173 19.77 3.12 -5.53
N LEU A 174 19.29 2.76 -6.72
CA LEU A 174 17.86 2.71 -6.99
C LEU A 174 17.21 1.42 -6.44
N PRO A 175 15.97 1.48 -5.97
CA PRO A 175 15.27 0.31 -5.45
C PRO A 175 15.10 -0.81 -6.48
N PHE A 176 15.08 -2.06 -6.02
CA PHE A 176 14.86 -3.26 -6.83
C PHE A 176 13.48 -3.27 -7.52
N ASP A 177 12.42 -2.90 -6.79
CA ASP A 177 11.05 -2.90 -7.34
C ASP A 177 10.90 -1.83 -8.44
N PRO A 178 10.42 -2.19 -9.64
CA PRO A 178 10.27 -1.25 -10.75
C PRO A 178 9.34 -0.06 -10.48
N TRP A 179 8.26 -0.30 -9.73
CA TRP A 179 7.27 0.73 -9.43
C TRP A 179 7.79 1.69 -8.38
N LEU A 180 8.39 1.17 -7.31
CA LEU A 180 9.10 1.97 -6.32
C LEU A 180 10.22 2.81 -6.96
N ARG A 181 11.04 2.19 -7.81
CA ARG A 181 12.13 2.87 -8.53
C ARG A 181 11.62 4.01 -9.42
N LYS A 182 10.46 3.86 -10.05
CA LYS A 182 9.85 4.94 -10.85
C LYS A 182 9.52 6.14 -9.98
N HIS A 183 8.84 5.95 -8.86
CA HIS A 183 8.53 7.04 -7.94
C HIS A 183 9.80 7.73 -7.41
N VAL A 184 10.83 6.97 -7.03
CA VAL A 184 12.12 7.53 -6.56
C VAL A 184 12.81 8.35 -7.64
N ARG A 185 12.82 7.89 -8.90
CA ARG A 185 13.35 8.67 -10.04
C ARG A 185 12.58 9.98 -10.26
N LEU A 186 11.30 10.00 -9.89
CA LEU A 186 10.45 11.19 -9.89
C LEU A 186 10.53 11.95 -8.56
N GLY A 187 11.59 11.76 -7.76
CA GLY A 187 11.84 12.52 -6.54
C GLY A 187 11.03 12.10 -5.32
N ALA A 188 10.40 10.91 -5.33
CA ALA A 188 9.80 10.38 -4.12
C ALA A 188 10.85 9.95 -3.10
N ARG A 189 10.53 10.07 -1.82
CA ARG A 189 11.24 9.47 -0.69
C ARG A 189 10.38 8.37 -0.08
N VAL A 190 11.04 7.28 0.34
CA VAL A 190 10.39 6.24 1.15
C VAL A 190 10.23 6.77 2.57
N VAL A 191 9.03 6.64 3.13
CA VAL A 191 8.71 7.05 4.50
C VAL A 191 8.78 5.85 5.44
N LYS A 192 7.88 4.88 5.25
CA LYS A 192 7.79 3.65 6.07
C LYS A 192 6.97 2.57 5.38
N VAL A 193 7.03 1.36 5.91
CA VAL A 193 6.06 0.30 5.57
C VAL A 193 4.70 0.61 6.22
N ALA A 194 3.65 0.59 5.42
CA ALA A 194 2.26 0.54 5.88
C ALA A 194 1.88 -0.93 6.09
N ARG A 195 2.07 -1.46 7.30
CA ARG A 195 2.02 -2.91 7.55
C ARG A 195 0.65 -3.54 7.37
N ARG A 196 -0.41 -2.73 7.43
CA ARG A 196 -1.81 -3.17 7.41
C ARG A 196 -2.59 -2.52 6.27
N SER A 197 -1.91 -2.26 5.16
CA SER A 197 -2.41 -1.40 4.09
C SER A 197 -3.72 -1.87 3.47
N MET A 198 -3.89 -3.18 3.30
CA MET A 198 -5.13 -3.74 2.78
C MET A 198 -5.52 -4.96 3.61
N TYR A 199 -6.74 -4.95 4.11
CA TYR A 199 -7.33 -6.01 4.90
C TYR A 199 -8.45 -6.70 4.13
N VAL A 200 -8.30 -8.00 3.87
CA VAL A 200 -9.35 -8.81 3.25
C VAL A 200 -9.60 -10.04 4.11
N GLU A 201 -10.85 -10.21 4.53
CA GLU A 201 -11.33 -11.38 5.24
C GLU A 201 -12.45 -12.05 4.45
N GLY A 202 -12.48 -13.38 4.49
CA GLY A 202 -13.53 -14.16 3.83
C GLY A 202 -13.53 -15.61 4.28
N SER A 203 -14.54 -16.34 3.82
CA SER A 203 -14.61 -17.78 4.05
C SER A 203 -13.53 -18.51 3.24
N VAL A 204 -13.20 -19.74 3.65
CA VAL A 204 -12.32 -20.63 2.86
C VAL A 204 -12.85 -20.80 1.43
N GLN A 205 -14.17 -20.91 1.26
CA GLN A 205 -14.82 -21.06 -0.04
C GLN A 205 -14.58 -19.85 -0.94
N ASP A 206 -14.78 -18.64 -0.41
CA ASP A 206 -14.55 -17.40 -1.16
C ASP A 206 -13.09 -17.30 -1.61
N TRP A 207 -12.16 -17.55 -0.69
CA TRP A 207 -10.74 -17.49 -0.99
C TRP A 207 -10.30 -18.57 -1.98
N GLN A 208 -10.85 -19.77 -1.89
CA GLN A 208 -10.61 -20.84 -2.86
C GLN A 208 -11.13 -20.43 -4.25
N GLN A 209 -12.29 -19.80 -4.34
CA GLN A 209 -12.84 -19.28 -5.59
C GLN A 209 -11.97 -18.15 -6.16
N TRP A 210 -11.49 -17.22 -5.33
CA TRP A 210 -10.71 -16.06 -5.79
C TRP A 210 -9.29 -16.41 -6.19
N THR A 211 -8.68 -17.41 -5.55
CA THR A 211 -7.23 -17.66 -5.67
C THR A 211 -6.86 -19.01 -6.25
N GLY A 212 -7.81 -19.95 -6.28
CA GLY A 212 -7.56 -21.35 -6.65
C GLY A 212 -6.78 -22.15 -5.59
N VAL A 213 -6.47 -21.58 -4.42
CA VAL A 213 -5.77 -22.28 -3.34
C VAL A 213 -6.62 -23.44 -2.84
N ASN A 214 -6.04 -24.64 -2.81
CA ASN A 214 -6.66 -25.81 -2.19
C ASN A 214 -6.20 -25.95 -0.73
N PHE A 215 -6.98 -25.40 0.21
CA PHE A 215 -6.63 -25.38 1.62
C PHE A 215 -6.54 -26.77 2.27
N SER A 216 -7.32 -27.74 1.79
CA SER A 216 -7.26 -29.12 2.30
C SER A 216 -5.89 -29.77 2.08
N GLN A 217 -5.19 -29.40 1.00
CA GLN A 217 -3.85 -29.91 0.69
C GLN A 217 -2.74 -29.21 1.48
N LEU A 218 -3.02 -28.12 2.19
CA LEU A 218 -2.04 -27.43 3.03
C LEU A 218 -1.82 -28.14 4.38
N ILE A 219 -2.81 -28.89 4.83
CA ILE A 219 -2.78 -29.55 6.14
C ILE A 219 -1.72 -30.68 6.11
N GLY A 220 -0.80 -30.66 7.07
CA GLY A 220 0.25 -31.70 7.21
C GLY A 220 1.46 -31.55 6.29
N ARG A 221 1.50 -30.50 5.44
CA ARG A 221 2.67 -30.22 4.59
C ARG A 221 3.82 -29.63 5.40
N LYS A 222 5.05 -30.10 5.13
CA LYS A 222 6.27 -29.62 5.80
C LYS A 222 6.58 -28.15 5.49
N ASP A 223 6.24 -27.68 4.29
CA ASP A 223 6.51 -26.31 3.82
C ASP A 223 5.43 -25.29 4.21
N THR A 224 4.39 -25.74 4.92
CA THR A 224 3.33 -24.91 5.51
C THR A 224 3.10 -25.35 6.96
N PRO A 225 4.05 -25.06 7.87
CA PRO A 225 3.91 -25.45 9.26
C PRO A 225 2.71 -24.75 9.91
N LEU A 226 2.07 -25.43 10.85
CA LEU A 226 1.04 -24.84 11.69
C LEU A 226 1.66 -23.75 12.57
N LYS A 227 1.11 -22.54 12.50
CA LYS A 227 1.55 -21.38 13.27
C LYS A 227 0.50 -20.99 14.29
N GLN A 228 0.93 -20.29 15.33
CA GLN A 228 0.05 -19.74 16.35
C GLN A 228 0.14 -18.22 16.35
N GLU A 229 -1.01 -17.55 16.37
CA GLU A 229 -1.08 -16.10 16.49
C GLU A 229 -0.78 -15.68 17.93
N ALA A 230 0.24 -14.82 18.11
CA ALA A 230 0.77 -14.47 19.43
C ALA A 230 -0.29 -13.89 20.40
N ASN A 231 -1.22 -13.08 19.89
CA ASN A 231 -2.17 -12.36 20.74
C ASN A 231 -3.41 -13.17 21.11
N SER A 232 -3.87 -14.05 20.23
CA SER A 232 -5.14 -14.78 20.38
C SER A 232 -4.95 -16.27 20.66
N GLY A 233 -3.74 -16.80 20.43
CA GLY A 233 -3.46 -18.23 20.50
C GLY A 233 -4.06 -19.03 19.34
N LYS A 234 -4.72 -18.39 18.37
CA LYS A 234 -5.39 -19.06 17.25
C LYS A 234 -4.39 -19.70 16.31
N LEU A 235 -4.70 -20.92 15.88
CA LEU A 235 -3.86 -21.68 14.97
C LEU A 235 -4.20 -21.34 13.52
N TYR A 236 -3.17 -21.14 12.70
CA TYR A 236 -3.33 -20.85 11.28
C TYR A 236 -2.23 -21.50 10.43
N LEU A 237 -2.58 -21.75 9.17
CA LEU A 237 -1.64 -22.09 8.10
C LEU A 237 -1.43 -20.87 7.20
N GLU A 238 -0.30 -20.84 6.49
CA GLU A 238 -0.02 -19.83 5.48
C GLU A 238 -0.12 -20.41 4.08
N ALA A 239 -0.84 -19.71 3.20
CA ALA A 239 -0.96 -20.05 1.79
C ALA A 239 -0.39 -18.92 0.93
N VAL A 240 0.40 -19.27 -0.08
CA VAL A 240 0.81 -18.34 -1.13
C VAL A 240 -0.15 -18.49 -2.30
N PHE A 241 -0.56 -17.38 -2.90
CA PHE A 241 -1.40 -17.34 -4.07
C PHE A 241 -0.88 -16.34 -5.11
N PRO A 242 -1.27 -16.45 -6.39
CA PRO A 242 -0.84 -15.53 -7.44
C PRO A 242 -1.14 -14.06 -7.09
N LYS A 243 -0.17 -13.18 -7.33
CA LYS A 243 -0.23 -11.72 -7.09
C LYS A 243 -0.35 -11.29 -5.61
N GLY A 244 -0.49 -12.21 -4.65
CA GLY A 244 -0.40 -11.89 -3.21
C GLY A 244 1.02 -11.45 -2.83
N LEU A 245 1.15 -10.33 -2.12
CA LEU A 245 2.45 -9.79 -1.69
C LEU A 245 3.02 -10.51 -0.47
N VAL A 246 2.15 -11.14 0.32
CA VAL A 246 2.46 -11.90 1.54
C VAL A 246 1.59 -13.15 1.61
N PRO A 247 1.88 -14.12 2.49
CA PRO A 247 1.01 -15.29 2.64
C PRO A 247 -0.36 -14.92 3.24
N LEU A 248 -1.40 -15.55 2.71
CA LEU A 248 -2.74 -15.58 3.29
C LEU A 248 -2.73 -16.46 4.56
N ARG A 249 -3.35 -15.99 5.64
CA ARG A 249 -3.56 -16.80 6.84
C ARG A 249 -4.88 -17.55 6.74
N TYR A 250 -4.84 -18.86 6.90
CA TYR A 250 -6.01 -19.73 7.00
C TYR A 250 -6.13 -20.23 8.44
N TYR A 251 -7.14 -19.75 9.17
CA TYR A 251 -7.44 -20.15 10.56
C TYR A 251 -8.35 -21.38 10.54
N LEU A 252 -7.83 -22.52 11.03
CA LEU A 252 -8.45 -23.84 10.83
C LEU A 252 -9.79 -23.97 11.57
N ASP A 253 -9.79 -23.64 12.86
CA ASP A 253 -10.96 -23.84 13.72
C ASP A 253 -12.13 -22.92 13.32
N GLU A 254 -11.81 -21.78 12.70
CA GLU A 254 -12.78 -20.76 12.29
C GLU A 254 -13.24 -20.90 10.84
N GLN A 255 -12.61 -21.79 10.06
CA GLN A 255 -12.84 -21.92 8.62
C GLN A 255 -12.81 -20.56 7.89
N ARG A 256 -11.82 -19.74 8.27
CA ARG A 256 -11.72 -18.33 7.87
C ARG A 256 -10.33 -18.00 7.36
N CYS A 257 -10.28 -17.14 6.35
CA CYS A 257 -9.07 -16.69 5.71
C CYS A 257 -8.90 -15.18 5.85
N VAL A 258 -7.70 -14.75 6.23
CA VAL A 258 -7.33 -13.35 6.44
C VAL A 258 -6.08 -13.03 5.65
N TYR A 259 -6.19 -12.02 4.80
CA TYR A 259 -5.10 -11.44 4.06
C TYR A 259 -4.83 -10.03 4.56
N LEU A 260 -3.60 -9.79 5.02
CA LEU A 260 -3.15 -8.51 5.54
C LEU A 260 -1.95 -8.06 4.72
N GLU A 261 -2.20 -7.24 3.70
CA GLU A 261 -1.20 -6.81 2.75
C GLU A 261 -0.46 -5.55 3.23
N PRO A 262 0.88 -5.52 3.17
CA PRO A 262 1.64 -4.30 3.38
C PRO A 262 1.84 -3.49 2.09
N ASN A 263 1.78 -2.16 2.20
CA ASN A 263 2.26 -1.21 1.19
C ASN A 263 3.46 -0.39 1.72
N ILE A 264 3.98 0.50 0.89
CA ILE A 264 5.10 1.37 1.20
C ILE A 264 4.64 2.82 1.09
N TRP A 265 4.66 3.57 2.19
CA TRP A 265 4.39 5.00 2.14
C TRP A 265 5.54 5.72 1.44
N LEU A 266 5.21 6.45 0.38
CA LEU A 266 6.08 7.38 -0.31
C LEU A 266 5.61 8.81 -0.12
N TYR A 267 6.56 9.73 -0.12
CA TYR A 267 6.33 11.16 -0.11
C TYR A 267 7.02 11.80 -1.31
N HIS A 268 6.26 12.54 -2.12
CA HIS A 268 6.79 13.43 -3.14
C HIS A 268 6.88 14.84 -2.57
N GLU A 269 8.11 15.36 -2.50
CA GLU A 269 8.32 16.77 -2.21
C GLU A 269 7.76 17.62 -3.36
N LEU A 270 6.90 18.57 -3.01
CA LEU A 270 6.34 19.53 -3.96
C LEU A 270 7.22 20.77 -4.03
N PRO A 271 7.51 21.32 -5.22
CA PRO A 271 8.25 22.58 -5.36
C PRO A 271 7.48 23.73 -4.69
N LEU A 272 8.25 24.77 -4.31
CA LEU A 272 7.71 26.02 -3.76
C LEU A 272 7.15 26.89 -4.89
#